data_AF-A0A564WYH3-F1
#
_entry.id   AF-A0A564WYH3-F1
#
_cell.length_a   1.000
_cell.length_b   1.000
_cell.length_c   1.000
_cell.angle_alpha   90.00
_cell.angle_beta   90.00
_cell.angle_gamma   90.00
#
_symmetry.space_group_name_H-M   'P 1'
#
loop_
_entity.id
_entity.type
_entity.pdbx_description
1 polymer ?
#
loop_
_entity_poly.entity_id
_entity_poly.type
_entity_poly.pdbx_seq_one_letter_code
_entity_poly.pdbx_strand_id
1 'polypeptide(L)'
;MEPNTIEESIKGLLEAIKESPEYLEFQKQSDILKKKPELKARVDTFRADNYKVQNECDSDNLSEVVEQMGKESAELRRHPEVNAYLDAELALCKMMQRICIKLGEGIDIDVPGM
;
A
#
# COMPACT_ATOMS: atom_id res chain seq x y z
N MET A 1 14.88 25.03 19.11
CA MET A 1 14.58 23.67 18.65
C MET A 1 15.08 23.62 17.22
N GLU A 2 16.15 22.86 16.97
CA GLU A 2 16.62 22.64 15.60
C GLU A 2 15.46 21.99 14.83
N PRO A 3 15.08 22.50 13.65
CA PRO A 3 14.10 21.81 12.83
C PRO A 3 14.66 20.42 12.60
N ASN A 4 13.94 19.36 12.99
CA ASN A 4 14.37 18.00 12.72
C ASN A 4 14.52 17.89 11.19
N THR A 5 15.75 17.95 10.69
CA THR A 5 16.08 17.96 9.25
C THR A 5 15.50 16.74 8.55
N ILE A 6 15.29 15.67 9.31
CA ILE A 6 14.58 14.44 8.94
C ILE A 6 13.10 14.71 8.64
N GLU A 7 12.37 15.46 9.47
CA GLU A 7 10.95 15.75 9.24
C GLU A 7 10.74 16.58 7.96
N GLU A 8 11.62 17.54 7.70
CA GLU A 8 11.59 18.33 6.45
C GLU A 8 11.89 17.44 5.24
N SER A 9 12.84 16.49 5.38
CA SER A 9 13.16 15.52 4.32
C SER A 9 12.00 14.54 4.08
N ILE A 10 11.31 14.10 5.15
CA ILE A 10 10.12 13.26 5.07
C ILE A 10 8.97 14.01 4.39
N LYS A 11 8.78 15.31 4.68
CA LYS A 11 7.79 16.13 3.97
C LYS A 11 8.10 16.19 2.47
N GLY A 12 9.35 16.45 2.10
CA GLY A 12 9.77 16.47 0.69
C GLY A 12 9.54 15.13 0.00
N LEU A 13 9.84 14.02 0.67
CA LEU A 13 9.56 12.67 0.17
C LEU A 13 8.05 12.41 0.03
N LEU A 14 7.25 12.83 1.00
CA LEU A 14 5.78 12.73 0.96
C LEU A 14 5.19 13.54 -0.20
N GLU A 15 5.69 14.75 -0.46
CA GLU A 15 5.27 15.56 -1.61
C GLU A 15 5.63 14.85 -2.92
N ALA A 16 6.86 14.36 -3.06
CA ALA A 16 7.27 13.60 -4.24
C ALA A 16 6.41 12.35 -4.46
N ILE A 17 6.04 11.61 -3.40
CA ILE A 17 5.13 10.47 -3.49
C ILE A 17 3.74 10.93 -3.94
N LYS A 18 3.21 12.03 -3.39
CA LYS A 18 1.89 12.57 -3.78
C LYS A 18 1.85 13.05 -5.23
N GLU A 19 2.97 13.54 -5.75
CA GLU A 19 3.11 13.95 -7.15
C GLU A 19 3.42 12.78 -8.08
N SER A 20 3.76 11.61 -7.54
CA SER A 20 4.11 10.44 -8.34
C SER A 20 2.89 9.87 -9.08
N PRO A 21 3.08 9.38 -10.32
CA PRO A 21 1.97 8.89 -11.13
C PRO A 21 1.24 7.71 -10.49
N GLU A 22 1.93 6.87 -9.72
CA GLU A 22 1.33 5.75 -8.98
C GLU A 22 0.34 6.24 -7.91
N TYR A 23 0.65 7.32 -7.18
CA TYR A 23 -0.27 7.88 -6.18
C TYR A 23 -1.46 8.58 -6.84
N LEU A 24 -1.22 9.33 -7.92
CA LEU A 24 -2.27 9.99 -8.68
C LEU A 24 -3.24 8.98 -9.32
N GLU A 25 -2.70 7.90 -9.91
CA GLU A 25 -3.51 6.83 -10.48
C GLU A 25 -4.31 6.13 -9.37
N PHE A 26 -3.69 5.79 -8.24
CA PHE A 26 -4.41 5.24 -7.08
C PHE A 26 -5.56 6.14 -6.63
N GLN A 27 -5.31 7.44 -6.52
CA GLN A 27 -6.32 8.41 -6.10
C GLN A 27 -7.48 8.50 -7.11
N LYS A 28 -7.18 8.49 -8.40
CA LYS A 28 -8.17 8.47 -9.48
C LYS A 28 -9.01 7.21 -9.47
N GLN A 29 -8.38 6.04 -9.36
CA GLN A 29 -9.10 4.77 -9.25
C GLN A 29 -9.94 4.71 -7.98
N SER A 30 -9.46 5.28 -6.86
CA SER A 30 -10.23 5.40 -5.63
C SER A 30 -11.48 6.25 -5.81
N ASP A 31 -11.40 7.34 -6.58
CA ASP A 31 -12.56 8.19 -6.88
C ASP A 31 -13.59 7.48 -7.77
N ILE A 32 -13.12 6.73 -8.77
CA ILE A 32 -13.98 5.88 -9.61
C ILE A 32 -14.68 4.82 -8.75
N LEU A 33 -13.93 4.14 -7.89
CA LEU A 33 -14.46 3.12 -6.99
C LEU A 33 -15.47 3.71 -5.99
N LYS A 34 -15.25 4.94 -5.49
CA LYS A 34 -16.20 5.66 -4.60
C LYS A 34 -17.55 5.90 -5.27
N LYS A 35 -17.61 6.04 -6.59
CA LYS A 35 -18.87 6.18 -7.34
C LYS A 35 -19.68 4.88 -7.40
N LYS A 36 -19.08 3.75 -7.02
CA LYS A 36 -19.73 2.43 -6.96
C LYS A 36 -19.77 1.89 -5.53
N PRO A 37 -20.84 2.16 -4.76
CA PRO A 37 -20.92 1.76 -3.36
C PRO A 37 -20.82 0.25 -3.13
N GLU A 38 -21.31 -0.57 -4.08
CA GLU A 38 -21.21 -2.04 -4.00
C GLU A 38 -19.75 -2.54 -4.06
N LEU A 39 -18.92 -1.94 -4.92
CA LEU A 39 -17.49 -2.28 -5.03
C LEU A 39 -16.70 -1.69 -3.87
N LYS A 40 -17.06 -0.47 -3.45
CA LYS A 40 -16.46 0.18 -2.28
C LYS A 40 -16.64 -0.66 -1.03
N ALA A 41 -17.86 -1.17 -0.76
CA ALA A 41 -18.12 -2.01 0.42
C ALA A 41 -17.23 -3.25 0.44
N ARG A 42 -17.07 -3.91 -0.72
CA ARG A 42 -16.16 -5.05 -0.89
C ARG A 42 -14.70 -4.71 -0.62
N VAL A 43 -14.22 -3.59 -1.16
CA VAL A 43 -12.84 -3.12 -0.90
C VAL A 43 -12.65 -2.67 0.54
N ASP A 44 -13.67 -2.10 1.18
CA ASP A 44 -13.63 -1.70 2.59
C ASP A 44 -13.52 -2.93 3.50
N THR A 45 -14.29 -3.99 3.22
CA THR A 45 -14.15 -5.29 3.89
C THR A 45 -12.74 -5.85 3.70
N PHE A 46 -12.24 -5.86 2.46
CA PHE A 46 -10.89 -6.31 2.16
C PHE A 46 -9.82 -5.50 2.90
N ARG A 47 -9.97 -4.17 2.99
CA ARG A 47 -9.05 -3.28 3.72
C ARG A 47 -9.12 -3.46 5.23
N ALA A 48 -10.31 -3.68 5.79
CA ALA A 48 -10.47 -3.97 7.21
C ALA A 48 -9.80 -5.29 7.59
N ASP A 49 -9.91 -6.30 6.73
CA ASP A 49 -9.21 -7.57 6.89
C ASP A 49 -7.69 -7.39 6.78
N ASN A 50 -7.22 -6.67 5.75
CA ASN A 50 -5.81 -6.28 5.58
C ASN A 50 -5.25 -5.56 6.82
N TYR A 51 -6.00 -4.61 7.36
CA TYR A 51 -5.56 -3.81 8.51
C TYR A 51 -5.43 -4.65 9.77
N LYS A 52 -6.39 -5.54 10.06
CA LYS A 52 -6.28 -6.48 11.19
C LYS A 52 -5.05 -7.36 11.06
N VAL A 53 -4.82 -7.87 9.86
CA VAL A 53 -3.67 -8.75 9.56
C VAL A 53 -2.35 -8.01 9.74
N GLN A 54 -2.22 -6.78 9.22
CA GLN A 54 -0.98 -6.01 9.34
C GLN A 54 -0.68 -5.57 10.78
N ASN A 55 -1.71 -5.37 11.60
CA ASN A 55 -1.53 -4.88 12.97
C ASN A 55 -1.41 -6.00 14.01
N GLU A 56 -1.97 -7.19 13.74
CA GLU A 56 -2.04 -8.29 14.72
C GLU A 56 -1.13 -9.49 14.40
N CYS A 57 -0.43 -9.51 13.24
CA CYS A 57 0.31 -10.68 12.80
C CYS A 57 1.84 -10.48 12.83
N ASP A 58 2.52 -11.18 13.74
CA ASP A 58 3.96 -11.43 13.68
C ASP A 58 4.34 -12.07 12.32
N SER A 59 5.55 -11.76 11.85
CA SER A 59 6.04 -11.96 10.47
C SER A 59 5.89 -13.37 9.89
N ASP A 60 5.65 -14.39 10.71
CA ASP A 60 5.56 -15.80 10.32
C ASP A 60 4.25 -16.17 9.60
N ASN A 61 3.13 -15.49 9.92
CA ASN A 61 1.82 -15.77 9.31
C ASN A 61 1.49 -14.87 8.10
N LEU A 62 2.40 -13.95 7.75
CA LEU A 62 2.23 -13.00 6.64
C LEU A 62 2.02 -13.71 5.29
N SER A 63 2.69 -14.85 5.08
CA SER A 63 2.63 -15.61 3.82
C SER A 63 1.26 -16.25 3.55
N GLU A 64 0.68 -16.93 4.54
CA GLU A 64 -0.62 -17.59 4.39
C GLU A 64 -1.75 -16.58 4.23
N VAL A 65 -1.66 -15.46 4.93
CA VAL A 65 -2.65 -14.41 4.81
C VAL A 65 -2.53 -13.69 3.46
N VAL A 66 -1.33 -13.40 2.98
CA VAL A 66 -1.12 -12.87 1.62
C VAL A 66 -1.71 -13.80 0.56
N GLU A 67 -1.68 -15.12 0.76
CA GLU A 67 -2.31 -16.09 -0.14
C GLU A 67 -3.85 -16.04 -0.08
N GLN A 68 -4.44 -15.99 1.12
CA GLN A 68 -5.89 -15.89 1.31
C GLN A 68 -6.44 -14.56 0.76
N MET A 69 -5.72 -13.47 1.03
CA MET A 69 -5.98 -12.16 0.45
C MET A 69 -5.79 -12.17 -1.08
N GLY A 70 -4.83 -12.95 -1.59
CA GLY A 70 -4.64 -13.20 -3.01
C GLY A 70 -5.87 -13.84 -3.67
N LYS A 71 -6.51 -14.82 -3.01
CA LYS A 71 -7.74 -15.47 -3.49
C LYS A 71 -8.93 -14.52 -3.51
N GLU A 72 -9.12 -13.75 -2.44
CA GLU A 72 -10.20 -12.76 -2.36
C GLU A 72 -9.97 -11.61 -3.35
N SER A 73 -8.70 -11.20 -3.53
CA SER A 73 -8.31 -10.25 -4.57
C SER A 73 -8.62 -10.77 -5.97
N ALA A 74 -8.48 -12.08 -6.25
CA ALA A 74 -8.76 -12.63 -7.56
C ALA A 74 -10.24 -12.52 -7.93
N GLU A 75 -11.16 -12.71 -6.97
CA GLU A 75 -12.59 -12.52 -7.17
C GLU A 75 -12.97 -11.04 -7.34
N LEU A 76 -12.32 -10.16 -6.58
CA LEU A 76 -12.49 -8.72 -6.69
C LEU A 76 -11.95 -8.18 -8.03
N ARG A 77 -10.80 -8.69 -8.48
CA ARG A 77 -10.16 -8.38 -9.78
C ARG A 77 -10.98 -8.82 -11.00
N ARG A 78 -12.05 -9.62 -10.83
CA ARG A 78 -13.01 -9.88 -11.92
C ARG A 78 -13.75 -8.62 -12.36
N HIS A 79 -13.84 -7.62 -11.49
CA HIS A 79 -14.42 -6.31 -11.82
C HIS A 79 -13.32 -5.39 -12.35
N PRO A 80 -13.43 -4.85 -13.57
CA PRO A 80 -12.37 -4.06 -14.18
C PRO A 80 -12.00 -2.80 -13.36
N GLU A 81 -12.97 -2.21 -12.66
CA GLU A 81 -12.74 -1.02 -11.81
C GLU A 81 -12.03 -1.35 -10.50
N VAL A 82 -12.36 -2.49 -9.89
CA VAL A 82 -11.64 -2.95 -8.69
C VAL A 82 -10.26 -3.43 -9.08
N ASN A 83 -10.12 -4.10 -10.24
CA ASN A 83 -8.84 -4.52 -10.76
C ASN A 83 -7.92 -3.32 -11.00
N ALA A 84 -8.41 -2.25 -11.63
CA ALA A 84 -7.64 -1.03 -11.84
C ALA A 84 -7.24 -0.36 -10.51
N TYR A 85 -8.15 -0.30 -9.52
CA TYR A 85 -7.84 0.19 -8.18
C TYR A 85 -6.77 -0.65 -7.48
N LEU A 86 -6.90 -1.97 -7.47
CA LEU A 86 -5.95 -2.88 -6.83
C LEU A 86 -4.59 -2.88 -7.54
N ASP A 87 -4.55 -2.73 -8.86
CA ASP A 87 -3.30 -2.60 -9.61
C ASP A 87 -2.57 -1.31 -9.26
N ALA A 88 -3.29 -0.19 -9.19
CA ALA A 88 -2.74 1.08 -8.74
C ALA A 88 -2.27 1.04 -7.27
N GLU A 89 -3.03 0.39 -6.38
CA GLU A 89 -2.65 0.17 -4.98
C GLU A 89 -1.38 -0.69 -4.86
N LEU A 90 -1.28 -1.75 -5.67
CA LEU A 90 -0.10 -2.60 -5.73
C LEU A 90 1.13 -1.85 -6.24
N ALA A 91 0.97 -1.01 -7.26
CA ALA A 91 2.05 -0.17 -7.78
C ALA A 91 2.56 0.82 -6.70
N LEU A 92 1.64 1.48 -5.99
CA LEU A 92 1.96 2.38 -4.88
C LEU A 92 2.66 1.63 -3.73
N CYS A 93 2.18 0.44 -3.38
CA CYS A 93 2.77 -0.40 -2.33
C CYS A 93 4.21 -0.83 -2.68
N LYS A 94 4.45 -1.27 -3.93
CA LYS A 94 5.79 -1.60 -4.42
C LYS A 94 6.74 -0.40 -4.39
N MET A 95 6.24 0.80 -4.73
CA MET A 95 7.03 2.02 -4.62
C MET A 95 7.42 2.29 -3.16
N MET A 96 6.46 2.24 -2.23
CA MET A 96 6.69 2.44 -0.80
C MET A 96 7.71 1.44 -0.25
N GLN A 97 7.59 0.16 -0.61
CA GLN A 97 8.53 -0.87 -0.18
C GLN A 97 9.94 -0.60 -0.70
N ARG A 98 10.09 -0.19 -1.97
CA ARG A 98 11.39 0.22 -2.54
C ARG A 98 12.00 1.42 -1.80
N ILE A 99 11.17 2.37 -1.39
CA ILE A 99 11.60 3.54 -0.62
C ILE A 99 12.10 3.09 0.77
N CYS A 100 11.34 2.23 1.46
CA CYS A 100 11.76 1.67 2.75
C CYS A 100 13.06 0.86 2.65
N ILE A 101 13.21 0.03 1.62
CA ILE A 101 14.44 -0.73 1.37
C ILE A 101 15.61 0.23 1.14
N LYS A 102 15.47 1.22 0.24
CA LYS A 102 16.54 2.20 -0.02
C LYS A 102 16.91 3.03 1.21
N LEU A 103 15.92 3.38 2.05
CA LEU A 103 16.16 4.03 3.33
C LEU A 103 16.94 3.12 4.27
N GLY A 104 16.57 1.84 4.37
CA GLY A 104 17.26 0.82 5.17
C GLY A 104 18.64 0.41 4.62
N GLU A 105 18.89 0.53 3.32
CA GLU A 105 20.23 0.37 2.74
C GLU A 105 21.12 1.61 3.00
N GLY A 106 20.51 2.80 3.03
CA GLY A 106 21.23 4.06 3.24
C GLY A 106 21.60 4.34 4.70
N ILE A 107 20.87 3.74 5.63
CA ILE A 107 21.18 3.72 7.06
C ILE A 107 21.69 2.29 7.28
N ASP A 108 22.99 2.05 7.49
CA ASP A 108 23.62 0.71 7.61
C ASP A 108 22.98 -0.13 8.75
N ILE A 109 21.76 -0.61 8.51
CA ILE A 109 20.96 -1.43 9.41
C ILE A 109 21.04 -2.80 8.76
N ASP A 110 21.95 -3.61 9.29
CA ASP A 110 21.98 -5.04 9.03
C ASP A 110 20.66 -5.61 9.60
N VAL A 111 19.64 -5.72 8.74
CA VAL A 111 18.40 -6.42 9.06
C VAL A 111 18.60 -7.87 8.61
N PRO A 112 18.94 -8.80 9.51
CA PRO A 112 19.03 -10.21 9.13
C PRO A 112 17.64 -10.72 8.78
N GLY A 113 17.42 -11.06 7.50
CA GLY A 113 16.28 -11.86 7.06
C GLY A 113 15.21 -11.19 6.17
N MET A 114 15.53 -10.12 5.43
CA MET A 114 14.71 -9.70 4.29
C MET A 114 15.13 -10.43 3.00
#